data_AF-A0A918YQG4-F1
#
_entry.id   AF-A0A918YQG4-F1
#
_cell.length_a   1.000
_cell.length_b   1.000
_cell.length_c   1.000
_cell.angle_alpha   90.00
_cell.angle_beta   90.00
_cell.angle_gamma   90.00
#
_symmetry.space_group_name_H-M   'P 1'
#
loop_
_entity.id
_entity.type
_entity.pdbx_description
1 polymer ?
#
loop_
_entity_poly.entity_id
_entity_poly.type
_entity_poly.pdbx_seq_one_letter_code
_entity_poly.pdbx_strand_id
1 'polypeptide(L)'
;MVTIADVARHAGVSTSTVSYVFSGKRTISAATRRRVERSVIELGYHPNAGARALAGRRSYVLALVVPLRTDVYVPIMMEIAVSVTIQARRHGYDTLLITNGEGPEGVQRVAASGLADGVILMDVQLGDARIPLVRGQRTQAALIGLPDDPSGLSCVDHDFATADALCADHLANHGHHEIAFIGYGPGIYQRHAAYAERTLAGFRERAAQRGLRFLHRPCEGTYESTAGTFTRILGDRPGTTGFVVQNEAAIGPLLTQPAANQRTHRPRGRLRRRPVPGTPGRTVRADPHRRDRPGQETRPSGRRTAHAPDDRGRTRRTTARRTRPADTDPDRRPEHRPRAAVAPAPARTRPTAPARCRSSAPAAAGLPRPRT
;
A
#
# COMPACT_ATOMS: atom_id res chain seq x y z
N MET A 1 9.05 36.42 13.98
CA MET A 1 8.04 35.66 13.21
C MET A 1 6.83 36.56 13.08
N VAL A 2 6.34 36.80 11.87
CA VAL A 2 5.17 37.68 11.65
C VAL A 2 3.91 37.00 12.19
N THR A 3 3.10 37.73 12.95
CA THR A 3 1.87 37.23 13.57
C THR A 3 0.62 37.76 12.86
N ILE A 4 -0.55 37.19 13.17
CA ILE A 4 -1.84 37.68 12.63
C ILE A 4 -2.12 39.14 13.07
N ALA A 5 -1.57 39.56 14.21
CA ALA A 5 -1.66 40.94 14.70
C ALA A 5 -0.84 41.91 13.85
N ASP A 6 0.32 41.47 13.34
CA ASP A 6 1.16 42.29 12.47
C ASP A 6 0.52 42.48 11.10
N VAL A 7 -0.10 41.43 10.56
CA VAL A 7 -0.91 41.52 9.34
C VAL A 7 -2.10 42.46 9.54
N ALA A 8 -2.81 42.36 10.66
CA ALA A 8 -3.95 43.23 10.96
C ALA A 8 -3.54 44.71 11.02
N ARG A 9 -2.40 45.00 11.68
CA ARG A 9 -1.82 46.34 11.78
C ARG A 9 -1.43 46.89 10.42
N HIS A 10 -0.72 46.11 9.62
CA HIS A 10 -0.29 46.52 8.27
C HIS A 10 -1.47 46.70 7.30
N ALA A 11 -2.47 45.81 7.38
CA ALA A 11 -3.65 45.87 6.54
C ALA A 11 -4.64 46.95 6.98
N GLY A 12 -4.48 47.54 8.18
CA GLY A 12 -5.38 48.55 8.75
C GLY A 12 -6.76 48.00 9.11
N VAL A 13 -6.83 46.80 9.68
CA VAL A 13 -8.07 46.11 10.07
C VAL A 13 -7.92 45.45 11.44
N SER A 14 -9.01 44.94 12.01
CA SER A 14 -8.94 44.15 13.26
C SER A 14 -8.35 42.76 13.02
N THR A 15 -7.76 42.15 14.06
CA THR A 15 -7.30 40.76 14.04
C THR A 15 -8.43 39.79 13.69
N SER A 16 -9.64 40.04 14.19
CA SER A 16 -10.85 39.28 13.84
C SER A 16 -11.19 39.38 12.35
N THR A 17 -11.01 40.54 11.73
CA THR A 17 -11.21 40.73 10.28
C THR A 17 -10.23 39.89 9.46
N VAL A 18 -8.95 39.87 9.84
CA VAL A 18 -7.94 39.00 9.21
C VAL A 18 -8.31 37.52 9.39
N SER A 19 -8.74 37.14 10.60
CA SER A 19 -9.22 35.78 10.87
C SER A 19 -10.43 35.38 10.00
N TYR A 20 -11.37 36.29 9.75
CA TYR A 20 -12.50 36.03 8.85
C TYR A 20 -12.11 35.93 7.38
N VAL A 21 -11.11 36.71 6.93
CA VAL A 21 -10.57 36.58 5.56
C VAL A 21 -10.05 35.16 5.31
N PHE A 22 -9.36 34.57 6.29
CA PHE A 22 -8.80 33.22 6.19
C PHE A 22 -9.82 32.11 6.49
N SER A 23 -10.72 32.29 7.45
CA SER A 23 -11.68 31.26 7.86
C SER A 23 -12.94 31.21 7.00
N GLY A 24 -13.28 32.28 6.27
CA GLY A 24 -14.48 32.35 5.43
C GLY A 24 -15.81 32.40 6.19
N LYS A 25 -15.80 32.38 7.54
CA LYS A 25 -16.99 32.32 8.40
C LYS A 25 -17.89 33.56 8.33
N ARG A 26 -17.41 34.67 7.76
CA ARG A 26 -18.16 35.92 7.58
C ARG A 26 -17.83 36.54 6.23
N THR A 27 -18.84 37.10 5.57
CA THR A 27 -18.65 37.86 4.33
C THR A 27 -17.82 39.11 4.60
N ILE A 28 -16.65 39.20 3.95
CA ILE A 28 -15.74 40.34 3.98
C ILE A 28 -15.75 40.98 2.59
N SER A 29 -15.78 42.31 2.53
CA SER A 29 -15.76 43.03 1.26
C SER A 29 -14.53 42.65 0.43
N ALA A 30 -14.67 42.60 -0.89
CA ALA A 30 -13.56 42.26 -1.78
C ALA A 30 -12.38 43.23 -1.62
N ALA A 31 -12.65 44.51 -1.34
CA ALA A 31 -11.64 45.52 -1.07
C ALA A 31 -10.83 45.21 0.21
N THR A 32 -11.51 44.85 1.30
CA THR A 32 -10.86 44.48 2.56
C THR A 32 -10.08 43.17 2.44
N ARG A 33 -10.63 42.17 1.73
CA ARG A 33 -9.95 40.89 1.46
C ARG A 33 -8.63 41.12 0.71
N ARG A 34 -8.64 41.90 -0.38
CA ARG A 34 -7.44 42.23 -1.15
C ARG A 34 -6.37 42.96 -0.33
N ARG A 35 -6.78 43.87 0.57
CA ARG A 35 -5.84 44.57 1.48
C ARG A 35 -5.14 43.58 2.40
N VAL A 36 -5.89 42.67 3.01
CA VAL A 36 -5.33 41.63 3.89
C VAL A 36 -4.40 40.69 3.12
N GLU A 37 -4.82 40.19 1.96
CA GLU A 37 -4.01 39.30 1.11
C GLU A 37 -2.68 39.95 0.69
N ARG A 38 -2.70 41.25 0.37
CA ARG A 38 -1.47 42.00 0.06
C ARG A 38 -0.52 42.06 1.25
N SER A 39 -1.02 42.42 2.44
CA SER A 39 -0.20 42.49 3.65
C SER A 39 0.36 41.13 4.07
N VAL A 40 -0.36 40.04 3.76
CA VAL A 40 0.12 38.67 3.99
C VAL A 40 1.34 38.36 3.12
N ILE A 41 1.28 38.72 1.83
CA ILE A 41 2.38 38.53 0.87
C ILE A 41 3.58 39.42 1.25
N GLU A 42 3.35 40.71 1.47
CA GLU A 42 4.41 41.69 1.78
C GLU A 42 5.16 41.37 3.07
N LEU A 43 4.46 40.85 4.09
CA LEU A 43 5.08 40.48 5.36
C LEU A 43 5.57 39.03 5.40
N GLY A 44 5.33 38.22 4.37
CA GLY A 44 5.64 36.79 4.40
C GLY A 44 4.91 36.05 5.54
N TYR A 45 3.68 36.47 5.86
CA TYR A 45 2.89 35.81 6.89
C TYR A 45 2.35 34.47 6.39
N HIS A 46 2.63 33.41 7.14
CA HIS A 46 2.00 32.11 6.94
C HIS A 46 1.02 31.83 8.09
N PRO A 47 -0.28 31.61 7.80
CA PRO A 47 -1.25 31.24 8.83
C PRO A 47 -0.76 30.01 9.59
N ASN A 48 -0.54 30.15 10.89
CA ASN A 48 -0.11 29.04 11.73
C ASN A 48 -1.20 27.95 11.71
N ALA A 49 -0.87 26.77 11.20
CA ALA A 49 -1.80 25.64 11.09
C ALA A 49 -2.41 25.26 12.46
N GLY A 50 -1.64 25.34 13.55
CA GLY A 50 -2.13 25.12 14.91
C GLY A 50 -3.13 26.19 15.37
N ALA A 51 -2.91 27.46 15.01
CA ALA A 51 -3.85 28.54 15.31
C ALA A 51 -5.14 28.43 14.47
N ARG A 52 -5.06 27.96 13.21
CA ARG A 52 -6.25 27.64 12.40
C ARG A 52 -7.04 26.48 12.99
N ALA A 53 -6.37 25.42 13.45
CA ALA A 53 -7.01 24.28 14.08
C ALA A 53 -7.76 24.70 15.35
N LEU A 54 -7.11 25.51 16.20
CA LEU A 54 -7.69 26.01 17.45
C LEU A 54 -8.90 26.94 17.23
N ALA A 55 -8.85 27.84 16.23
CA ALA A 55 -9.96 28.75 15.91
C ALA A 55 -11.06 28.11 15.04
N GLY A 56 -10.72 27.04 14.31
CA GLY A 56 -11.56 26.40 13.29
C GLY A 56 -12.23 25.10 13.72
N ARG A 57 -11.76 24.44 14.79
CA ARG A 57 -12.08 23.03 15.14
C ARG A 57 -11.81 22.04 14.00
N ARG A 58 -10.96 22.40 13.03
CA ARG A 58 -10.54 21.54 11.91
C ARG A 58 -9.04 21.68 11.68
N SER A 59 -8.33 20.56 11.66
CA SER A 59 -6.89 20.54 11.39
C SER A 59 -6.55 20.66 9.91
N TYR A 60 -7.50 20.33 9.01
CA TYR A 60 -7.23 20.16 7.57
C TYR A 60 -6.14 19.12 7.30
N VAL A 61 -6.07 18.10 8.17
CA VAL A 61 -5.14 16.97 8.05
C VAL A 61 -5.96 15.68 8.00
N LEU A 62 -5.64 14.82 7.04
CA LEU A 62 -6.08 13.43 7.03
C LEU A 62 -4.93 12.55 7.48
N ALA A 63 -5.17 11.68 8.45
CA ALA A 63 -4.20 10.67 8.84
C ALA A 63 -4.33 9.45 7.95
N LEU A 64 -3.22 8.96 7.43
CA LEU A 64 -3.14 7.73 6.66
C LEU A 64 -2.27 6.72 7.41
N VAL A 65 -2.86 5.63 7.85
CA VAL A 65 -2.14 4.53 8.51
C VAL A 65 -1.67 3.56 7.45
N VAL A 66 -0.36 3.54 7.18
CA VAL A 66 0.26 2.70 6.16
C VAL A 66 1.07 1.57 6.81
N PRO A 67 0.92 0.33 6.33
CA PRO A 67 1.71 -0.81 6.78
C PRO A 67 3.13 -0.75 6.22
N LEU A 68 3.98 0.18 6.66
CA LEU A 68 5.39 0.22 6.25
C LEU A 68 6.18 -0.90 6.92
N ARG A 69 6.04 -2.13 6.39
CA ARG A 69 6.72 -3.34 6.84
C ARG A 69 7.48 -4.00 5.68
N THR A 70 8.45 -4.85 6.02
CA THR A 70 9.27 -5.57 5.03
C THR A 70 8.56 -6.78 4.42
N ASP A 71 7.50 -7.26 5.07
CA ASP A 71 6.70 -8.43 4.64
C ASP A 71 5.51 -8.05 3.75
N VAL A 72 5.40 -6.78 3.35
CA VAL A 72 4.41 -6.30 2.38
C VAL A 72 5.10 -5.74 1.14
N TYR A 73 4.42 -5.79 0.00
CA TYR A 73 4.92 -5.20 -1.22
C TYR A 73 4.78 -3.66 -1.17
N VAL A 74 5.82 -3.00 -0.66
CA VAL A 74 5.89 -1.55 -0.44
C VAL A 74 5.48 -0.70 -1.66
N PRO A 75 5.83 -1.06 -2.91
CA PRO A 75 5.44 -0.25 -4.07
C PRO A 75 3.92 -0.02 -4.18
N ILE A 76 3.10 -1.06 -4.01
CA ILE A 76 1.63 -0.93 -4.05
C ILE A 76 1.14 -0.02 -2.90
N MET A 77 1.69 -0.20 -1.70
CA MET A 77 1.30 0.62 -0.54
C MET A 77 1.61 2.10 -0.78
N MET A 78 2.74 2.40 -1.43
CA MET A 78 3.13 3.76 -1.77
C MET A 78 2.31 4.35 -2.91
N GLU A 79 1.88 3.58 -3.90
CA GLU A 79 0.94 4.06 -4.93
C GLU A 79 -0.40 4.50 -4.32
N ILE A 80 -0.90 3.73 -3.36
CA ILE A 80 -2.09 4.10 -2.58
C ILE A 80 -1.83 5.36 -1.77
N ALA A 81 -0.71 5.43 -1.04
CA ALA A 81 -0.38 6.61 -0.23
C ALA A 81 -0.21 7.89 -1.06
N VAL A 82 0.42 7.79 -2.23
CA VAL A 82 0.55 8.89 -3.20
C VAL A 82 -0.84 9.31 -3.69
N SER A 83 -1.69 8.35 -4.06
CA SER A 83 -3.05 8.64 -4.55
C SER A 83 -3.89 9.34 -3.49
N VAL A 84 -3.87 8.85 -2.25
CA VAL A 84 -4.53 9.50 -1.10
C VAL A 84 -4.01 10.92 -0.91
N THR A 85 -2.68 11.09 -0.90
CA THR A 85 -2.06 12.41 -0.68
C THR A 85 -2.43 13.42 -1.76
N ILE A 86 -2.45 13.00 -3.03
CA ILE A 86 -2.85 13.85 -4.16
C ILE A 86 -4.32 14.26 -4.02
N GLN A 87 -5.23 13.33 -3.71
CA GLN A 87 -6.65 13.65 -3.56
C GLN A 87 -6.92 14.51 -2.33
N ALA A 88 -6.31 14.19 -1.19
CA ALA A 88 -6.39 15.03 0.02
C ALA A 88 -6.03 16.48 -0.29
N ARG A 89 -4.90 16.69 -0.99
CA ARG A 89 -4.43 18.03 -1.36
C ARG A 89 -5.41 18.77 -2.27
N ARG A 90 -6.07 18.07 -3.21
CA ARG A 90 -7.13 18.66 -4.07
C ARG A 90 -8.34 19.13 -3.26
N HIS A 91 -8.59 18.53 -2.10
CA HIS A 91 -9.63 18.94 -1.15
C HIS A 91 -9.14 19.90 -0.07
N GLY A 92 -7.90 20.42 -0.17
CA GLY A 92 -7.33 21.36 0.80
C GLY A 92 -6.87 20.70 2.10
N TYR A 93 -6.64 19.38 2.09
CA TYR A 93 -6.11 18.62 3.22
C TYR A 93 -4.64 18.26 3.01
N ASP A 94 -3.84 18.37 4.06
CA ASP A 94 -2.53 17.73 4.16
C ASP A 94 -2.70 16.27 4.62
N THR A 95 -1.72 15.42 4.34
CA THR A 95 -1.73 14.01 4.77
C THR A 95 -0.65 13.76 5.81
N LEU A 96 -1.05 13.22 6.96
CA LEU A 96 -0.16 12.76 8.01
C LEU A 96 0.01 11.24 7.89
N LEU A 97 1.21 10.81 7.55
CA LEU A 97 1.54 9.39 7.49
C LEU A 97 1.79 8.84 8.89
N ILE A 98 1.08 7.78 9.26
CA ILE A 98 1.27 7.04 10.51
C ILE A 98 1.77 5.65 10.13
N THR A 99 2.86 5.22 10.74
CA THR A 99 3.45 3.90 10.48
C THR A 99 2.91 2.87 11.46
N ASN A 100 2.78 1.63 10.99
CA ASN A 100 2.23 0.51 11.76
C ASN A 100 3.04 0.13 13.01
N GLY A 101 4.24 0.69 13.23
CA GLY A 101 4.98 0.51 14.48
C GLY A 101 4.19 0.98 15.70
N GLU A 102 3.24 1.89 15.50
CA GLU A 102 2.36 2.39 16.56
C GLU A 102 1.07 1.55 16.74
N GLY A 103 0.74 0.65 15.82
CA GLY A 103 -0.44 -0.23 15.93
C GLY A 103 -1.75 0.50 16.28
N PRO A 104 -2.59 -0.06 17.16
CA PRO A 104 -3.79 0.61 17.68
C PRO A 104 -3.50 1.92 18.43
N GLU A 105 -2.32 2.05 19.06
CA GLU A 105 -1.94 3.24 19.83
C GLU A 105 -1.79 4.47 18.92
N GLY A 106 -1.25 4.29 17.71
CA GLY A 106 -1.13 5.40 16.74
C GLY A 106 -2.48 5.93 16.27
N VAL A 107 -3.43 5.01 16.03
CA VAL A 107 -4.82 5.37 15.70
C VAL A 107 -5.47 6.12 16.86
N GLN A 108 -5.33 5.60 18.08
CA GLN A 108 -5.87 6.22 19.29
C GLN A 108 -5.25 7.60 19.54
N ARG A 109 -3.92 7.73 19.40
CA ARG A 109 -3.20 8.99 19.56
C ARG A 109 -3.74 10.05 18.62
N VAL A 110 -3.91 9.74 17.33
CA VAL A 110 -4.41 10.71 16.36
C VAL A 110 -5.88 11.05 16.56
N ALA A 111 -6.71 10.05 16.88
CA ALA A 111 -8.12 10.28 17.20
C ALA A 111 -8.30 11.16 18.47
N ALA A 112 -7.52 10.90 19.52
CA ALA A 112 -7.64 11.58 20.81
C ALA A 112 -7.03 12.99 20.81
N SER A 113 -5.97 13.23 20.04
CA SER A 113 -5.23 14.51 20.04
C SER A 113 -5.82 15.57 19.10
N GLY A 114 -6.80 15.21 18.26
CA GLY A 114 -7.35 16.13 17.25
C GLY A 114 -6.33 16.55 16.18
N LEU A 115 -5.26 15.76 16.00
CA LEU A 115 -4.23 16.01 14.98
C LEU A 115 -4.78 15.89 13.56
N ALA A 116 -5.79 15.05 13.34
CA ALA A 116 -6.43 14.83 12.05
C ALA A 116 -7.95 14.94 12.14
N ASP A 117 -8.57 15.47 11.09
CA ASP A 117 -10.03 15.54 10.95
C ASP A 117 -10.63 14.17 10.56
N GLY A 118 -9.82 13.28 10.00
CA GLY A 118 -10.21 11.94 9.57
C GLY A 118 -9.03 10.98 9.50
N VAL A 119 -9.33 9.68 9.53
CA VAL A 119 -8.34 8.60 9.47
C VAL A 119 -8.66 7.67 8.30
N ILE A 120 -7.65 7.33 7.51
CA ILE A 120 -7.70 6.30 6.48
C ILE A 120 -6.84 5.13 6.94
N LEU A 121 -7.45 3.96 7.12
CA LEU A 121 -6.78 2.75 7.59
C LEU A 121 -6.48 1.82 6.41
N MET A 122 -5.23 1.38 6.28
CA MET A 122 -4.81 0.32 5.35
C MET A 122 -4.43 -0.98 6.09
N ASP A 123 -4.27 -2.07 5.34
CA ASP A 123 -3.87 -3.40 5.85
C ASP A 123 -4.84 -3.91 6.92
N VAL A 124 -6.13 -3.89 6.59
CA VAL A 124 -7.19 -4.37 7.49
C VAL A 124 -7.06 -5.88 7.69
N GLN A 125 -7.13 -6.30 8.95
CA GLN A 125 -7.04 -7.70 9.37
C GLN A 125 -8.43 -8.25 9.72
N LEU A 126 -8.59 -9.57 9.70
CA LEU A 126 -9.70 -10.21 10.39
C LEU A 126 -9.48 -10.05 11.90
N GLY A 127 -10.49 -9.65 12.64
CA GLY A 127 -10.39 -9.33 14.07
C GLY A 127 -9.54 -8.09 14.38
N ASP A 128 -9.44 -7.14 13.45
CA ASP A 128 -8.56 -5.97 13.58
C ASP A 128 -8.91 -5.09 14.79
N ALA A 129 -7.97 -5.02 15.75
CA ALA A 129 -8.11 -4.27 17.00
C ALA A 129 -8.22 -2.75 16.80
N ARG A 130 -7.92 -2.22 15.62
CA ARG A 130 -8.07 -0.79 15.29
C ARG A 130 -9.53 -0.41 15.01
N ILE A 131 -10.37 -1.38 14.64
CA ILE A 131 -11.76 -1.14 14.24
C ILE A 131 -12.65 -0.62 15.38
N PRO A 132 -12.63 -1.22 16.59
CA PRO A 132 -13.37 -0.67 17.73
C PRO A 132 -12.93 0.76 18.08
N LEU A 133 -11.65 1.09 17.90
CA LEU A 133 -11.11 2.41 18.20
C LEU A 133 -11.68 3.47 17.26
N VAL A 134 -11.76 3.20 15.96
CA VAL A 134 -12.35 4.17 15.03
C VAL A 134 -13.87 4.29 15.17
N ARG A 135 -14.56 3.22 15.59
CA ARG A 135 -16.01 3.25 15.88
C ARG A 135 -16.36 4.05 17.13
N GLY A 136 -15.52 3.97 18.16
CA GLY A 136 -15.76 4.64 19.45
C GLY A 136 -15.40 6.13 19.46
N GLN A 137 -14.83 6.65 18.38
CA GLN A 137 -14.29 8.01 18.31
C GLN A 137 -15.15 8.90 17.41
N ARG A 138 -15.08 10.22 17.60
CA ARG A 138 -15.80 11.20 16.76
C ARG A 138 -15.16 11.41 15.39
N THR A 139 -13.89 11.01 15.25
CA THR A 139 -13.10 11.17 14.03
C THR A 139 -13.65 10.27 12.92
N GLN A 140 -13.89 10.85 11.75
CA GLN A 140 -14.38 10.08 10.60
C GLN A 140 -13.30 9.10 10.13
N ALA A 141 -13.69 7.87 9.81
CA ALA A 141 -12.77 6.84 9.35
C ALA A 141 -13.21 6.22 8.02
N ALA A 142 -12.24 6.00 7.14
CA ALA A 142 -12.37 5.20 5.94
C ALA A 142 -11.32 4.09 5.93
N LEU A 143 -11.64 2.97 5.32
CA LEU A 143 -10.79 1.79 5.23
C LEU A 143 -10.46 1.50 3.78
N ILE A 144 -9.19 1.22 3.54
CA ILE A 144 -8.71 0.54 2.34
C ILE A 144 -8.46 -0.90 2.75
N GLY A 145 -9.47 -1.74 2.54
CA GLY A 145 -9.60 -3.05 3.14
C GLY A 145 -11.00 -3.30 3.70
N LEU A 146 -11.43 -4.55 3.70
CA LEU A 146 -12.71 -4.97 4.27
C LEU A 146 -12.53 -5.72 5.61
N PRO A 147 -13.08 -5.22 6.75
CA PRO A 147 -13.06 -5.96 8.02
C PRO A 147 -14.11 -7.08 8.03
N ASP A 148 -14.17 -7.88 9.10
CA ASP A 148 -15.23 -8.89 9.28
C ASP A 148 -16.62 -8.28 9.32
N ASP A 149 -16.75 -7.14 10.01
CA ASP A 149 -17.97 -6.38 10.16
C ASP A 149 -17.77 -4.96 9.60
N PRO A 150 -18.22 -4.69 8.36
CA PRO A 150 -18.11 -3.37 7.75
C PRO A 150 -19.20 -2.39 8.22
N SER A 151 -20.10 -2.80 9.12
CA SER A 151 -21.26 -1.98 9.50
C SER A 151 -20.83 -0.61 10.03
N GLY A 152 -21.41 0.45 9.47
CA GLY A 152 -21.12 1.83 9.86
C GLY A 152 -19.72 2.34 9.47
N LEU A 153 -18.96 1.61 8.65
CA LEU A 153 -17.64 1.99 8.17
C LEU A 153 -17.68 2.28 6.66
N SER A 154 -16.90 3.26 6.22
CA SER A 154 -16.66 3.49 4.79
C SER A 154 -15.50 2.60 4.34
N CYS A 155 -15.79 1.52 3.63
CA CYS A 155 -14.78 0.59 3.14
C CYS A 155 -14.65 0.67 1.61
N VAL A 156 -13.42 0.66 1.13
CA VAL A 156 -13.08 0.47 -0.29
C VAL A 156 -12.06 -0.64 -0.37
N ASP A 157 -12.32 -1.65 -1.20
CA ASP A 157 -11.38 -2.75 -1.38
C ASP A 157 -11.59 -3.44 -2.73
N HIS A 158 -10.67 -4.31 -3.12
CA HIS A 158 -10.88 -5.25 -4.21
C HIS A 158 -11.75 -6.42 -3.76
N ASP A 159 -12.55 -6.95 -4.68
CA ASP A 159 -13.20 -8.24 -4.47
C ASP A 159 -12.18 -9.38 -4.73
N PHE A 160 -11.32 -9.59 -3.75
CA PHE A 160 -10.26 -10.60 -3.78
C PHE A 160 -10.79 -12.02 -3.98
N ALA A 161 -11.94 -12.34 -3.39
CA ALA A 161 -12.53 -13.66 -3.53
C ALA A 161 -12.97 -13.92 -4.98
N THR A 162 -13.66 -12.95 -5.60
CA THR A 162 -14.04 -13.05 -7.02
C THR A 162 -12.83 -13.03 -7.94
N ALA A 163 -11.83 -12.17 -7.68
CA ALA A 163 -10.62 -12.08 -8.49
C ALA A 163 -9.90 -13.44 -8.60
N ASP A 164 -9.73 -14.14 -7.48
CA ASP A 164 -9.07 -15.44 -7.47
C ASP A 164 -9.97 -16.59 -7.95
N ALA A 165 -11.28 -16.49 -7.77
CA ALA A 165 -12.22 -17.40 -8.42
C ALA A 165 -12.08 -17.34 -9.95
N LEU A 166 -11.89 -16.14 -10.53
CA LEU A 166 -11.64 -15.98 -11.96
C LEU A 166 -10.32 -16.62 -12.40
N CYS A 167 -9.27 -16.57 -11.57
CA CYS A 167 -8.02 -17.30 -11.84
C CYS A 167 -8.22 -18.81 -11.90
N ALA A 168 -9.00 -19.37 -10.96
CA ALA A 168 -9.35 -20.79 -10.95
C ALA A 168 -10.14 -21.18 -12.22
N ASP A 169 -11.16 -20.40 -12.57
CA ASP A 169 -11.96 -20.62 -13.79
C ASP A 169 -11.09 -20.58 -15.04
N HIS A 170 -10.20 -19.61 -15.15
CA HIS A 170 -9.31 -19.47 -16.28
C HIS A 170 -8.45 -20.72 -16.49
N LEU A 171 -7.77 -21.19 -15.43
CA LEU A 171 -6.92 -22.37 -15.50
C LEU A 171 -7.73 -23.64 -15.79
N ALA A 172 -8.90 -23.80 -15.17
CA ALA A 172 -9.79 -24.94 -15.45
C ALA A 172 -10.28 -24.94 -16.90
N ASN A 173 -10.69 -23.79 -17.44
CA ASN A 173 -11.14 -23.65 -18.82
C ASN A 173 -10.03 -23.97 -19.85
N HIS A 174 -8.77 -23.82 -19.45
CA HIS A 174 -7.60 -24.20 -20.25
C HIS A 174 -7.14 -25.65 -20.05
N GLY A 175 -7.89 -26.46 -19.27
CA GLY A 175 -7.61 -27.88 -19.07
C GLY A 175 -6.54 -28.17 -18.02
N HIS A 176 -6.17 -27.19 -17.20
CA HIS A 176 -5.30 -27.44 -16.05
C HIS A 176 -6.09 -28.02 -14.88
N HIS A 177 -5.54 -29.06 -14.24
CA HIS A 177 -6.18 -29.73 -13.09
C HIS A 177 -5.30 -29.77 -11.82
N GLU A 178 -4.00 -29.54 -11.99
CA GLU A 178 -2.96 -29.59 -10.97
C GLU A 178 -2.31 -28.21 -10.90
N ILE A 179 -2.71 -27.42 -9.91
CA ILE A 179 -2.36 -25.99 -9.81
C ILE A 179 -1.48 -25.74 -8.59
N ALA A 180 -0.47 -24.89 -8.73
CA ALA A 180 0.22 -24.31 -7.59
C ALA A 180 -0.29 -22.90 -7.34
N PHE A 181 -0.63 -22.61 -6.09
CA PHE A 181 -0.97 -21.29 -5.62
C PHE A 181 0.19 -20.76 -4.77
N ILE A 182 0.97 -19.85 -5.33
CA ILE A 182 2.04 -19.14 -4.63
C ILE A 182 1.41 -17.91 -3.99
N GLY A 183 1.24 -17.98 -2.68
CA GLY A 183 0.61 -16.90 -1.92
C GLY A 183 1.62 -15.89 -1.39
N TYR A 184 1.08 -14.91 -0.68
CA TYR A 184 1.82 -13.96 0.15
C TYR A 184 2.80 -14.61 1.14
N GLY A 185 3.67 -13.80 1.76
CA GLY A 185 4.59 -14.27 2.80
C GLY A 185 3.85 -14.88 4.01
N PRO A 186 4.45 -15.84 4.74
CA PRO A 186 3.85 -16.46 5.92
C PRO A 186 3.37 -15.45 6.96
N GLY A 187 4.13 -14.36 7.15
CA GLY A 187 3.77 -13.27 8.05
C GLY A 187 2.38 -12.71 7.77
N ILE A 188 1.99 -12.55 6.49
CA ILE A 188 0.69 -12.00 6.09
C ILE A 188 -0.48 -12.87 6.61
N TYR A 189 -0.35 -14.19 6.53
CA TYR A 189 -1.38 -15.11 7.03
C TYR A 189 -1.40 -15.20 8.56
N GLN A 190 -0.24 -15.12 9.21
CA GLN A 190 -0.15 -15.17 10.69
C GLN A 190 -0.89 -14.01 11.37
N ARG A 191 -0.99 -12.86 10.70
CA ARG A 191 -1.77 -11.68 11.15
C ARG A 191 -3.20 -11.67 10.62
N HIS A 192 -3.64 -12.72 9.93
CA HIS A 192 -4.96 -12.79 9.32
C HIS A 192 -5.28 -11.56 8.45
N ALA A 193 -4.34 -11.16 7.60
CA ALA A 193 -4.58 -10.06 6.69
C ALA A 193 -5.77 -10.39 5.78
N ALA A 194 -6.79 -9.54 5.80
CA ALA A 194 -8.11 -9.92 5.32
C ALA A 194 -8.13 -10.15 3.80
N TYR A 195 -7.30 -9.42 3.06
CA TYR A 195 -7.12 -9.62 1.60
C TYR A 195 -6.57 -11.02 1.29
N ALA A 196 -5.54 -11.47 2.01
CA ALA A 196 -4.87 -12.75 1.76
C ALA A 196 -5.78 -13.95 2.07
N GLU A 197 -6.52 -13.86 3.18
CA GLU A 197 -7.50 -14.89 3.57
C GLU A 197 -8.62 -15.00 2.54
N ARG A 198 -9.17 -13.86 2.08
CA ARG A 198 -10.26 -13.84 1.08
C ARG A 198 -9.81 -14.32 -0.30
N THR A 199 -8.62 -13.91 -0.74
CA THR A 199 -7.99 -14.39 -1.98
C THR A 199 -7.86 -15.92 -1.97
N LEU A 200 -7.29 -16.48 -0.89
CA LEU A 200 -7.12 -17.93 -0.77
C LEU A 200 -8.47 -18.66 -0.65
N ALA A 201 -9.42 -18.09 0.10
CA ALA A 201 -10.75 -18.67 0.25
C ALA A 201 -11.51 -18.71 -1.08
N GLY A 202 -11.52 -17.61 -1.84
CA GLY A 202 -12.16 -17.52 -3.16
C GLY A 202 -11.56 -18.50 -4.16
N PHE A 203 -10.21 -18.58 -4.22
CA PHE A 203 -9.54 -19.59 -5.04
C PHE A 203 -9.94 -21.01 -4.62
N ARG A 204 -9.87 -21.33 -3.32
CA ARG A 204 -10.15 -22.66 -2.77
C ARG A 204 -11.57 -23.11 -3.06
N GLU A 205 -12.55 -22.23 -2.83
CA GLU A 205 -13.96 -22.51 -3.08
C GLU A 205 -14.18 -22.79 -4.57
N ARG A 206 -13.67 -21.91 -5.45
CA ARG A 206 -13.86 -22.08 -6.88
C ARG A 206 -13.09 -23.27 -7.44
N ALA A 207 -11.89 -23.55 -6.93
CA ALA A 207 -11.12 -24.74 -7.26
C ALA A 207 -11.91 -26.02 -6.94
N ALA A 208 -12.56 -26.09 -5.77
CA ALA A 208 -13.42 -27.21 -5.41
C ALA A 208 -14.60 -27.38 -6.38
N GLN A 209 -15.29 -26.28 -6.73
CA GLN A 209 -16.40 -26.30 -7.69
C GLN A 209 -15.97 -26.73 -9.10
N ARG A 210 -14.74 -26.42 -9.51
CA ARG A 210 -14.17 -26.76 -10.82
C ARG A 210 -13.41 -28.10 -10.83
N GLY A 211 -13.32 -28.80 -9.70
CA GLY A 211 -12.58 -30.06 -9.58
C GLY A 211 -11.05 -29.89 -9.71
N LEU A 212 -10.52 -28.72 -9.40
CA LEU A 212 -9.08 -28.45 -9.39
C LEU A 212 -8.44 -28.98 -8.12
N ARG A 213 -7.27 -29.61 -8.24
CA ARG A 213 -6.41 -29.90 -7.11
C ARG A 213 -5.32 -28.84 -7.06
N PHE A 214 -5.07 -28.28 -5.88
CA PHE A 214 -4.04 -27.26 -5.74
C PHE A 214 -3.18 -27.40 -4.50
N LEU A 215 -1.95 -26.89 -4.60
CA LEU A 215 -1.04 -26.68 -3.48
C LEU A 215 -0.91 -25.20 -3.17
N HIS A 216 -1.29 -24.82 -1.96
CA HIS A 216 -0.96 -23.50 -1.43
C HIS A 216 0.46 -23.50 -0.85
N ARG A 217 1.27 -22.54 -1.28
CA ARG A 217 2.62 -22.29 -0.76
C ARG A 217 2.80 -20.79 -0.50
N PRO A 218 2.75 -20.35 0.77
CA PRO A 218 3.21 -19.01 1.14
C PRO A 218 4.66 -18.81 0.74
N CYS A 219 4.99 -17.63 0.23
CA CYS A 219 6.32 -17.31 -0.27
C CYS A 219 6.69 -15.86 0.07
N GLU A 220 7.90 -15.63 0.56
CA GLU A 220 8.40 -14.27 0.89
C GLU A 220 8.57 -13.41 -0.38
N GLY A 221 8.74 -14.02 -1.56
CA GLY A 221 8.88 -13.31 -2.83
C GLY A 221 10.30 -12.83 -3.14
N THR A 222 11.29 -13.20 -2.31
CA THR A 222 12.71 -13.05 -2.69
C THR A 222 13.09 -14.06 -3.77
N TYR A 223 14.22 -13.83 -4.46
CA TYR A 223 14.68 -14.76 -5.49
C TYR A 223 14.90 -16.18 -4.93
N GLU A 224 15.61 -16.28 -3.81
CA GLU A 224 15.92 -17.54 -3.15
C GLU A 224 14.66 -18.24 -2.62
N SER A 225 13.78 -17.51 -1.92
CA SER A 225 12.54 -18.09 -1.39
C SER A 225 11.61 -18.56 -2.50
N THR A 226 11.55 -17.85 -3.62
CA THR A 226 10.74 -18.23 -4.79
C THR A 226 11.31 -19.45 -5.48
N ALA A 227 12.64 -19.51 -5.71
CA ALA A 227 13.30 -20.67 -6.30
C ALA A 227 13.10 -21.93 -5.45
N GLY A 228 13.31 -21.83 -4.13
CA GLY A 228 13.07 -22.94 -3.21
C GLY A 228 11.60 -23.36 -3.12
N THR A 229 10.67 -22.41 -3.26
CA THR A 229 9.22 -22.70 -3.30
C THR A 229 8.83 -23.40 -4.59
N PHE A 230 9.34 -22.94 -5.73
CA PHE A 230 9.11 -23.57 -7.04
C PHE A 230 9.63 -25.01 -7.08
N THR A 231 10.87 -25.23 -6.63
CA THR A 231 11.46 -26.59 -6.57
C THR A 231 10.64 -27.53 -5.68
N ARG A 232 10.18 -27.07 -4.51
CA ARG A 232 9.31 -27.86 -3.63
C ARG A 232 7.96 -28.17 -4.26
N ILE A 233 7.34 -27.20 -4.95
CA ILE A 233 6.08 -27.43 -5.68
C ILE A 233 6.23 -28.55 -6.70
N LEU A 234 7.28 -28.50 -7.53
CA LEU A 234 7.52 -29.51 -8.55
C LEU A 234 7.95 -30.86 -7.96
N GLY A 235 8.63 -30.88 -6.82
CA GLY A 235 8.95 -32.10 -6.08
C GLY A 235 7.72 -32.77 -5.48
N ASP A 236 6.87 -31.99 -4.78
CA ASP A 236 5.66 -32.49 -4.12
C ASP A 236 4.58 -32.88 -5.13
N ARG A 237 4.46 -32.13 -6.24
CA ARG A 237 3.50 -32.40 -7.33
C ARG A 237 4.12 -32.15 -8.70
N PRO A 238 4.82 -33.15 -9.27
CA PRO A 238 5.44 -33.06 -10.60
C PRO A 238 4.45 -32.80 -11.74
N GLY A 239 3.16 -33.12 -11.54
CA GLY A 239 2.08 -32.86 -12.50
C GLY A 239 1.54 -31.44 -12.51
N THR A 240 2.11 -30.51 -11.72
CA THR A 240 1.67 -29.11 -11.68
C THR A 240 1.86 -28.45 -13.06
N THR A 241 0.78 -27.92 -13.62
CA THR A 241 0.79 -27.30 -14.96
C THR A 241 0.28 -25.86 -14.97
N GLY A 242 -0.37 -25.41 -13.90
CA GLY A 242 -0.82 -24.03 -13.74
C GLY A 242 -0.28 -23.41 -12.45
N PHE A 243 0.00 -22.11 -12.50
CA PHE A 243 0.44 -21.33 -11.34
C PHE A 243 -0.45 -20.10 -11.17
N VAL A 244 -0.95 -19.89 -9.97
CA VAL A 244 -1.53 -18.63 -9.52
C VAL A 244 -0.55 -17.99 -8.55
N VAL A 245 -0.22 -16.72 -8.77
CA VAL A 245 0.79 -16.01 -8.00
C VAL A 245 0.17 -14.75 -7.42
N GLN A 246 -0.10 -14.78 -6.12
CA GLN A 246 -0.62 -13.66 -5.33
C GLN A 246 0.50 -13.00 -4.52
N ASN A 247 1.71 -12.97 -5.08
CA ASN A 247 2.84 -12.23 -4.53
C ASN A 247 3.61 -11.64 -5.71
N GLU A 248 3.45 -10.34 -5.93
CA GLU A 248 4.03 -9.62 -7.06
C GLU A 248 5.56 -9.71 -7.07
N ALA A 249 6.19 -9.71 -5.89
CA ALA A 249 7.64 -9.86 -5.76
C ALA A 249 8.13 -11.24 -6.25
N ALA A 250 7.29 -12.28 -6.14
CA ALA A 250 7.63 -13.63 -6.60
C ALA A 250 7.52 -13.80 -8.13
N ILE A 251 6.78 -12.94 -8.85
CA ILE A 251 6.53 -13.11 -10.29
C ILE A 251 7.85 -13.12 -11.08
N GLY A 252 8.70 -12.11 -10.89
CA GLY A 252 9.99 -12.00 -11.59
C GLY A 252 10.87 -13.23 -11.36
N PRO A 253 11.21 -13.57 -10.11
CA PRO A 253 11.98 -14.77 -9.79
C PRO A 253 11.38 -16.07 -10.31
N LEU A 254 10.04 -16.22 -10.27
CA LEU A 254 9.36 -17.41 -10.78
C LEU A 254 9.55 -17.56 -12.28
N LEU A 255 9.40 -16.48 -13.04
CA LEU A 255 9.57 -16.48 -14.50
C LEU A 255 11.02 -16.74 -14.94
N THR A 256 11.99 -16.47 -14.07
CA THR A 256 13.41 -16.78 -14.32
C THR A 256 13.81 -18.21 -13.96
N GLN A 257 12.91 -19.01 -13.36
CA GLN A 257 13.25 -20.39 -13.03
C GLN A 257 13.45 -21.20 -14.32
N PRO A 258 14.54 -21.97 -14.44
CA PRO A 258 14.82 -22.74 -15.63
C PRO A 258 13.66 -23.69 -15.91
N ALA A 259 13.15 -23.63 -17.13
CA ALA A 259 12.01 -24.37 -17.67
C ALA A 259 12.28 -25.89 -17.79
N ALA A 260 13.00 -26.49 -16.84
CA ALA A 260 13.53 -27.85 -16.93
C ALA A 260 12.44 -28.94 -17.00
N ASN A 261 11.15 -28.58 -16.92
CA ASN A 261 10.02 -29.50 -17.12
C ASN A 261 8.87 -28.92 -17.94
N GLN A 262 9.07 -27.81 -18.67
CA GLN A 262 8.02 -27.26 -19.53
C GLN A 262 7.83 -28.13 -20.78
N ARG A 263 7.11 -29.25 -20.65
CA ARG A 263 6.30 -29.80 -21.75
C ARG A 263 5.20 -28.78 -22.04
N THR A 264 5.58 -27.68 -22.68
CA THR A 264 4.60 -26.73 -23.23
C THR A 264 3.77 -27.52 -24.23
N HIS A 265 2.51 -27.74 -23.88
CA HIS A 265 1.48 -28.11 -24.83
C HIS A 265 1.39 -26.94 -25.82
N ARG A 266 2.23 -26.93 -26.86
CA ARG A 266 2.02 -26.08 -28.03
C ARG A 266 0.72 -26.57 -28.66
N PRO A 267 -0.36 -25.78 -28.70
CA PRO A 267 -1.49 -26.15 -29.53
C PRO A 267 -0.98 -26.08 -30.98
N ARG A 268 -0.91 -27.23 -31.65
CA ARG A 268 -0.75 -27.25 -33.12
C ARG A 268 -2.06 -26.78 -33.72
N GLY A 269 -2.26 -25.46 -33.72
CA GLY A 269 -3.39 -24.79 -34.34
C GLY A 269 -2.93 -23.44 -34.85
N ARG A 270 -2.66 -23.35 -36.16
CA ARG A 270 -2.42 -22.08 -36.85
C ARG A 270 -3.66 -21.19 -36.68
N LEU A 271 -3.66 -20.29 -35.69
CA LEU A 271 -4.54 -19.13 -35.72
C LEU A 271 -4.02 -18.16 -36.79
N ARG A 272 -4.55 -18.28 -38.00
CA ARG A 272 -4.52 -17.19 -38.98
C ARG A 272 -5.20 -15.99 -38.33
N ARG A 273 -4.43 -14.95 -38.00
CA ARG A 273 -4.99 -13.64 -37.63
C ARG A 273 -5.83 -13.14 -38.81
N ARG A 274 -7.15 -13.11 -38.66
CA ARG A 274 -8.04 -12.34 -39.54
C ARG A 274 -7.90 -10.86 -39.17
N PRO A 275 -7.70 -9.94 -40.13
CA PRO A 275 -7.71 -8.51 -39.86
C PRO A 275 -9.15 -8.06 -39.57
N VAL A 276 -9.31 -7.24 -38.53
CA VAL A 276 -10.55 -6.54 -38.19
C VAL A 276 -10.69 -5.32 -39.11
N PRO A 277 -11.84 -5.07 -39.77
CA PRO A 277 -12.05 -3.87 -40.59
C PRO A 277 -12.10 -2.61 -39.72
N GLY A 278 -11.52 -1.53 -40.22
CA GLY A 278 -11.19 -0.33 -39.45
C GLY A 278 -12.34 0.63 -39.14
N THR A 279 -11.99 1.66 -38.38
CA THR A 279 -12.74 2.90 -38.22
C THR A 279 -11.74 4.08 -38.32
N PRO A 280 -12.06 5.20 -38.97
CA PRO A 280 -11.06 6.05 -39.63
C PRO A 280 -10.27 6.94 -38.68
N GLY A 281 -8.98 7.10 -39.00
CA GLY A 281 -8.04 7.95 -38.28
C GLY A 281 -8.34 9.44 -38.42
N ARG A 282 -8.19 10.15 -37.29
CA ARG A 282 -8.02 11.61 -37.27
C ARG A 282 -6.53 11.92 -37.20
N THR A 283 -5.98 12.33 -38.33
CA THR A 283 -4.63 12.89 -38.49
C THR A 283 -4.57 14.28 -37.87
N VAL A 284 -3.66 14.49 -36.92
CA VAL A 284 -3.26 15.83 -36.47
C VAL A 284 -2.20 16.35 -37.44
N ARG A 285 -2.57 17.38 -38.22
CA ARG A 285 -1.66 18.16 -39.06
C ARG A 285 -0.75 19.01 -38.17
N ALA A 286 0.56 18.97 -38.41
CA ALA A 286 1.51 19.98 -37.97
C ALA A 286 1.67 21.04 -39.09
N ASP A 287 1.63 22.30 -38.71
CA ASP A 287 1.68 23.49 -39.58
C ASP A 287 3.14 23.87 -39.93
N PRO A 288 3.49 24.16 -41.21
CA PRO A 288 4.87 24.46 -41.60
C PRO A 288 5.07 25.95 -41.89
N HIS A 289 5.64 26.71 -40.95
CA HIS A 289 6.23 28.01 -41.24
C HIS A 289 7.46 28.29 -40.38
N ARG A 290 8.66 28.04 -40.94
CA ARG A 290 9.80 28.97 -41.00
C ARG A 290 11.03 28.30 -41.61
N ARG A 291 11.36 28.71 -42.84
CA ARG A 291 12.70 28.62 -43.43
C ARG A 291 13.46 29.91 -43.10
N ASP A 292 14.76 29.82 -42.80
CA ASP A 292 15.87 30.32 -43.64
C ASP A 292 17.21 30.43 -42.87
N ARG A 293 18.12 29.49 -43.20
CA ARG A 293 19.61 29.49 -43.46
C ARG A 293 20.56 30.60 -42.91
N PRO A 294 21.91 30.46 -43.07
CA PRO A 294 22.86 29.30 -43.07
C PRO A 294 24.06 29.54 -42.08
N GLY A 295 24.86 28.58 -41.60
CA GLY A 295 25.90 27.77 -42.28
C GLY A 295 27.32 28.26 -41.93
N GLN A 296 28.17 27.41 -41.32
CA GLN A 296 29.61 27.31 -41.62
C GLN A 296 30.28 26.12 -40.91
N GLU A 297 30.87 25.24 -41.71
CA GLU A 297 31.79 24.17 -41.35
C GLU A 297 33.18 24.72 -41.00
N THR A 298 33.93 24.01 -40.16
CA THR A 298 35.34 23.67 -40.44
C THR A 298 35.75 22.41 -39.66
N ARG A 299 36.58 21.60 -40.32
CA ARG A 299 37.01 20.23 -39.98
C ARG A 299 38.44 20.22 -39.35
N PRO A 300 38.97 19.04 -38.94
CA PRO A 300 39.88 18.90 -37.79
C PRO A 300 41.36 18.60 -38.13
N SER A 301 42.21 18.64 -37.10
CA SER A 301 43.53 17.98 -37.01
C SER A 301 43.71 17.52 -35.55
N GLY A 302 44.31 16.38 -35.16
CA GLY A 302 45.14 15.41 -35.84
C GLY A 302 46.48 15.27 -35.12
N ARG A 303 46.61 14.33 -34.16
CA ARG A 303 47.71 13.33 -34.04
C ARG A 303 47.85 12.74 -32.64
N ARG A 304 48.13 11.43 -32.66
CA ARG A 304 48.51 10.52 -31.57
C ARG A 304 49.98 10.73 -31.18
N THR A 305 50.33 10.38 -29.95
CA THR A 305 51.47 9.48 -29.63
C THR A 305 51.37 8.99 -28.18
N ALA A 306 51.72 7.72 -27.98
CA ALA A 306 51.76 7.00 -26.71
C ALA A 306 53.13 7.11 -26.02
N HIS A 307 53.19 7.03 -24.69
CA HIS A 307 54.21 6.31 -23.93
C HIS A 307 53.93 6.36 -22.41
N ALA A 308 54.18 5.23 -21.75
CA ALA A 308 54.39 5.05 -20.30
C ALA A 308 55.70 4.24 -20.16
N PRO A 309 56.25 3.96 -18.96
CA PRO A 309 56.11 4.58 -17.62
C PRO A 309 57.50 5.00 -17.04
N ASP A 310 57.55 5.68 -15.89
CA ASP A 310 58.58 5.37 -14.88
C ASP A 310 58.20 5.85 -13.47
N ASP A 311 58.64 5.05 -12.51
CA ASP A 311 58.44 5.10 -11.07
C ASP A 311 59.54 5.96 -10.41
N ARG A 312 59.19 6.70 -9.34
CA ARG A 312 60.09 7.10 -8.24
C ARG A 312 59.36 7.99 -7.22
N GLY A 313 59.09 7.42 -6.06
CA GLY A 313 59.76 7.89 -4.84
C GLY A 313 59.09 9.00 -4.00
N ARG A 314 58.45 8.54 -2.92
CA ARG A 314 58.54 9.05 -1.53
C ARG A 314 57.71 10.28 -1.08
N THR A 315 56.70 9.93 -0.28
CA THR A 315 56.39 10.40 1.09
C THR A 315 55.89 11.83 1.33
N ARG A 316 54.65 11.93 1.87
CA ARG A 316 54.39 12.44 3.24
C ARG A 316 52.92 12.29 3.69
N ARG A 317 52.76 11.42 4.69
CA ARG A 317 51.91 11.49 5.92
C ARG A 317 50.45 11.97 5.83
N THR A 318 49.57 10.97 5.94
CA THR A 318 48.25 11.01 6.58
C THR A 318 48.34 11.15 8.12
N THR A 319 47.42 11.91 8.71
CA THR A 319 47.12 11.92 10.15
C THR A 319 45.70 11.38 10.39
N ALA A 320 45.63 10.19 11.00
CA ALA A 320 44.48 9.71 11.75
C ALA A 320 44.99 9.24 13.13
N ARG A 321 44.39 9.74 14.21
CA ARG A 321 44.70 9.40 15.62
C ARG A 321 43.49 8.59 16.14
N ARG A 322 43.68 7.30 16.44
CA ARG A 322 43.85 6.64 17.77
C ARG A 322 42.60 6.75 18.67
N THR A 323 42.10 5.66 19.25
CA THR A 323 42.75 4.96 20.39
C THR A 323 42.47 3.44 20.48
N ARG A 324 43.25 2.77 21.34
CA ARG A 324 43.61 1.34 21.46
C ARG A 324 42.78 0.54 22.50
N PRO A 325 42.95 -0.81 22.56
CA PRO A 325 42.16 -1.76 23.36
C PRO A 325 42.82 -2.12 24.72
N ALA A 326 42.10 -2.89 25.56
CA ALA A 326 42.60 -3.44 26.83
C ALA A 326 42.35 -4.95 26.96
N ASP A 327 43.13 -5.55 27.85
CA ASP A 327 43.57 -6.94 27.96
C ASP A 327 42.56 -7.99 28.46
N THR A 328 42.90 -9.25 28.16
CA THR A 328 42.41 -10.51 28.74
C THR A 328 43.11 -10.86 30.06
N ASP A 329 42.37 -11.38 31.03
CA ASP A 329 42.88 -12.22 32.13
C ASP A 329 41.90 -13.40 32.39
N PRO A 330 42.37 -14.67 32.51
CA PRO A 330 41.51 -15.85 32.62
C PRO A 330 41.61 -16.49 34.02
N ASP A 331 40.70 -16.13 34.94
CA ASP A 331 40.45 -16.99 36.11
C ASP A 331 39.09 -16.68 36.78
N ARG A 332 38.12 -17.60 36.63
CA ARG A 332 37.08 -17.93 37.63
C ARG A 332 36.10 -18.99 37.10
N ARG A 333 36.07 -20.13 37.80
CA ARG A 333 35.12 -21.23 37.67
C ARG A 333 33.76 -20.93 38.34
N PRO A 334 32.71 -21.76 38.11
CA PRO A 334 31.34 -21.31 37.87
C PRO A 334 30.39 -21.49 39.05
N GLU A 335 29.41 -20.60 39.21
CA GLU A 335 28.28 -20.83 40.13
C GLU A 335 26.94 -20.36 39.54
N HIS A 336 25.94 -21.24 39.72
CA HIS A 336 24.49 -21.05 39.69
C HIS A 336 23.73 -20.72 38.39
N ARG A 337 23.20 -21.79 37.77
CA ARG A 337 21.91 -21.79 37.06
C ARG A 337 20.76 -21.40 38.01
N PRO A 338 19.76 -20.65 37.52
CA PRO A 338 18.37 -20.86 37.91
C PRO A 338 17.57 -21.54 36.79
N ARG A 339 16.59 -22.31 37.24
CA ARG A 339 15.77 -23.28 36.52
C ARG A 339 14.76 -22.64 35.56
N ALA A 340 14.40 -23.44 34.55
CA ALA A 340 13.25 -23.27 33.67
C ALA A 340 11.94 -23.05 34.46
N ALA A 341 11.17 -22.04 34.07
CA ALA A 341 9.78 -21.88 34.49
C ALA A 341 8.86 -22.51 33.43
N VAL A 342 8.12 -23.52 33.88
CA VAL A 342 7.10 -24.26 33.15
C VAL A 342 5.82 -23.41 33.08
N ALA A 343 5.23 -23.30 31.90
CA ALA A 343 3.95 -22.64 31.66
C ALA A 343 2.78 -23.44 32.29
N PRO A 344 1.76 -22.79 32.90
CA PRO A 344 0.58 -23.48 33.37
C PRO A 344 -0.38 -23.81 32.21
N ALA A 345 -0.89 -25.04 32.20
CA ALA A 345 -1.89 -25.53 31.26
C ALA A 345 -3.29 -24.90 31.51
N PRO A 346 -4.08 -24.62 30.46
CA PRO A 346 -5.43 -24.07 30.63
C PRO A 346 -6.45 -25.14 31.09
N ALA A 347 -7.37 -24.69 31.94
CA ALA A 347 -8.45 -25.47 32.52
C ALA A 347 -9.42 -26.02 31.44
N ARG A 348 -9.83 -27.29 31.61
CA ARG A 348 -10.81 -27.99 30.78
C ARG A 348 -12.23 -27.49 31.08
N THR A 349 -12.85 -26.78 30.16
CA THR A 349 -14.31 -26.57 30.12
C THR A 349 -14.97 -27.58 29.18
N ARG A 350 -15.98 -28.30 29.69
CA ARG A 350 -16.81 -29.28 28.96
C ARG A 350 -17.59 -28.64 27.81
N PRO A 351 -17.85 -29.35 26.69
CA PRO A 351 -18.67 -28.83 25.61
C PRO A 351 -20.17 -28.95 25.92
N THR A 352 -20.87 -27.82 25.90
CA THR A 352 -22.34 -27.76 25.80
C THR A 352 -22.76 -27.92 24.34
N ALA A 353 -23.70 -28.82 24.09
CA ALA A 353 -24.25 -29.15 22.78
C ALA A 353 -24.95 -27.96 22.10
N PRO A 354 -24.94 -27.85 20.75
CA PRO A 354 -25.67 -26.81 20.06
C PRO A 354 -27.17 -27.15 19.96
N ALA A 355 -28.00 -26.18 20.37
CA ALA A 355 -29.44 -26.19 20.19
C ALA A 355 -29.81 -26.14 18.70
N ARG A 356 -30.77 -26.97 18.31
CA ARG A 356 -31.36 -27.04 16.98
C ARG A 356 -32.13 -25.74 16.67
N CYS A 357 -31.63 -24.92 15.75
CA CYS A 357 -32.44 -23.88 15.13
C CYS A 357 -33.36 -24.51 14.07
N ARG A 358 -34.67 -24.49 14.35
CA ARG A 358 -35.73 -24.83 13.41
C ARG A 358 -35.87 -23.74 12.36
N SER A 359 -36.04 -24.17 11.12
CA SER A 359 -36.46 -23.38 9.97
C SER A 359 -37.83 -22.74 10.20
N SER A 360 -37.96 -21.44 9.93
CA SER A 360 -39.24 -20.80 9.64
C SER A 360 -39.09 -19.95 8.38
N ALA A 361 -39.62 -20.47 7.28
CA ALA A 361 -39.80 -19.76 6.02
C ALA A 361 -40.92 -18.71 6.16
N PRO A 362 -40.81 -17.52 5.54
CA PRO A 362 -41.93 -16.59 5.47
C PRO A 362 -42.90 -16.98 4.33
N ALA A 363 -44.19 -16.94 4.66
CA ALA A 363 -45.31 -17.27 3.80
C ALA A 363 -45.43 -16.31 2.60
N ALA A 364 -45.76 -16.89 1.45
CA ALA A 364 -46.09 -16.20 0.21
C ALA A 364 -47.41 -15.44 0.36
N ALA A 365 -47.38 -14.11 0.16
CA ALA A 365 -48.56 -13.28 0.03
C ALA A 365 -49.11 -13.39 -1.40
N GLY A 366 -50.38 -13.80 -1.50
CA GLY A 366 -51.10 -14.02 -2.75
C GLY A 366 -51.46 -12.73 -3.49
N LEU A 367 -51.35 -12.80 -4.81
CA LEU A 367 -51.90 -11.86 -5.79
C LEU A 367 -53.45 -11.91 -5.79
N PRO A 368 -54.15 -10.77 -5.93
CA PRO A 368 -55.59 -10.78 -6.14
C PRO A 368 -55.95 -11.04 -7.62
N ARG A 369 -56.90 -11.95 -7.85
CA ARG A 369 -57.56 -12.18 -9.14
C ARG A 369 -58.61 -11.09 -9.42
N PRO A 370 -58.92 -10.80 -10.70
CA PRO A 370 -59.78 -9.70 -11.10
C PRO A 370 -61.26 -10.03 -10.90
N ARG A 371 -62.08 -9.02 -10.65
CA ARG A 371 -63.53 -9.08 -10.81
C ARG A 371 -63.97 -8.00 -11.79
N THR A 372 -64.62 -8.49 -12.85
CA THR A 372 -65.58 -7.87 -13.80
C THR A 372 -65.17 -6.61 -14.51
#